data_AF-A0A2E3WQP5-F1
#
_entry.id   AF-A0A2E3WQP5-F1
#
_cell.length_a   1.000
_cell.length_b   1.000
_cell.length_c   1.000
_cell.angle_alpha   90.00
_cell.angle_beta   90.00
_cell.angle_gamma   90.00
#
_symmetry.space_group_name_H-M   'P 1'
#
loop_
_entity.id
_entity.type
_entity.pdbx_description
1 polymer ?
#
loop_
_entity_poly.entity_id
_entity_poly.type
_entity_poly.pdbx_seq_one_letter_code
_entity_poly.pdbx_strand_id
1 'polypeptide(L)'
;MIRLLLAVTISTAISLFGTRYLIKWLTEKGIGQPIREDGPGGHKTKAGTPTMGGIAVVAGSAIAYIISDLYNGIYTRSGLFVMLAIVGSGIVGFFDDWLKVRNARNLGLNKKMKVIGLLVVAFGFAILMVSFTDVHTEVSFTRWDSLSIDLGPVGWTLWAAFIILAMSNAVNLTDGLDGLAAGSSTLSFSAFTVISFWAFRHPEIYDLDHALD
;
A
#
# COMPACT_ATOMS: atom_id res chain seq x y z
N MET A 1 16.21 14.36 4.86
CA MET A 1 16.56 13.37 5.90
C MET A 1 15.66 13.49 7.13
N ILE A 2 15.55 14.67 7.76
CA ILE A 2 14.70 14.83 8.96
C ILE A 2 13.24 14.43 8.69
N ARG A 3 12.64 14.83 7.57
CA ARG A 3 11.26 14.43 7.20
C ARG A 3 11.07 12.92 7.11
N LEU A 4 12.03 12.20 6.51
CA LEU A 4 12.00 10.74 6.45
C LEU A 4 12.05 10.12 7.85
N LEU A 5 12.92 10.62 8.74
CA LEU A 5 12.99 10.14 10.12
C LEU A 5 11.71 10.43 10.90
N LEU A 6 11.10 11.60 10.69
CA LEU A 6 9.79 11.94 11.25
C LEU A 6 8.71 10.99 10.74
N ALA A 7 8.62 10.76 9.43
CA ALA A 7 7.65 9.85 8.82
C ALA A 7 7.79 8.42 9.37
N VAL A 8 9.02 7.89 9.45
CA VAL A 8 9.29 6.56 10.02
C VAL A 8 8.89 6.50 11.50
N THR A 9 9.28 7.50 12.29
CA THR A 9 8.98 7.51 13.73
C THR A 9 7.47 7.61 13.99
N ILE A 10 6.79 8.52 13.30
CA ILE A 10 5.35 8.76 13.46
C ILE A 10 4.55 7.55 12.98
N SER A 11 4.84 7.02 11.79
CA SER A 11 4.13 5.85 11.25
C SER A 11 4.33 4.62 12.11
N THR A 12 5.54 4.39 12.63
CA THR A 12 5.85 3.28 13.55
C THR A 12 5.11 3.44 14.87
N ALA A 13 5.14 4.63 15.47
CA ALA A 13 4.44 4.88 16.73
C ALA A 13 2.92 4.66 16.58
N ILE A 14 2.30 5.26 15.55
CA ILE A 14 0.87 5.11 15.30
C ILE A 14 0.53 3.65 14.99
N SER A 15 1.33 2.95 14.20
CA SER A 15 1.07 1.55 13.87
C SER A 15 1.18 0.66 15.11
N LEU A 16 2.21 0.83 15.94
CA LEU A 16 2.41 0.02 17.15
C LEU A 16 1.31 0.26 18.19
N PHE A 17 1.10 1.51 18.58
CA PHE A 17 0.12 1.85 19.61
C PHE A 17 -1.32 1.70 19.09
N GLY A 18 -1.55 2.10 17.83
CA GLY A 18 -2.84 1.98 17.16
C GLY A 18 -3.26 0.53 16.96
N THR A 19 -2.35 -0.36 16.54
CA THR A 19 -2.67 -1.79 16.43
C THR A 19 -2.99 -2.39 17.79
N ARG A 20 -2.22 -2.06 18.84
CA ARG A 20 -2.50 -2.55 20.20
C ARG A 20 -3.87 -2.10 20.69
N TYR A 21 -4.23 -0.83 20.47
CA TYR A 21 -5.55 -0.30 20.81
C TYR A 21 -6.66 -0.97 20.00
N LEU A 22 -6.46 -1.11 18.69
CA LEU A 22 -7.41 -1.71 17.77
C LEU A 22 -7.71 -3.16 18.14
N ILE A 23 -6.68 -3.95 18.46
CA ILE A 23 -6.85 -5.34 18.94
C ILE A 23 -7.76 -5.37 20.17
N LYS A 24 -7.46 -4.55 21.19
CA LYS A 24 -8.28 -4.49 22.42
C LYS A 24 -9.73 -4.13 22.11
N TRP A 25 -9.94 -3.10 21.30
CA TRP A 25 -11.28 -2.62 20.92
C TRP A 25 -12.08 -3.69 20.14
N LEU A 26 -11.45 -4.36 19.18
CA LEU A 26 -12.08 -5.43 18.40
C LEU A 26 -12.43 -6.63 19.29
N THR A 27 -11.52 -7.03 20.18
CA THR A 27 -11.75 -8.11 21.15
C THR A 27 -12.92 -7.79 22.09
N GLU A 28 -13.01 -6.56 22.62
CA GLU A 28 -14.13 -6.12 23.46
C GLU A 28 -15.48 -6.13 22.72
N LYS A 29 -15.45 -5.94 21.40
CA LYS A 29 -16.64 -6.02 20.54
C LYS A 29 -16.95 -7.44 20.04
N GLY A 30 -16.16 -8.45 20.42
CA GLY A 30 -16.30 -9.82 19.92
C GLY A 30 -16.04 -9.95 18.42
N ILE A 31 -15.32 -9.01 17.82
CA ILE A 31 -14.99 -8.98 16.40
C ILE A 31 -13.69 -9.76 16.20
N GLY A 32 -13.82 -11.01 15.75
CA GLY A 32 -12.70 -11.90 15.43
C GLY A 32 -12.95 -12.69 14.15
N GLN A 33 -11.90 -13.34 13.63
CA GLN A 33 -12.06 -14.20 12.45
C GLN A 33 -12.97 -15.40 12.73
N PRO A 34 -13.94 -15.70 11.84
CA PRO A 34 -14.79 -16.89 11.96
C PRO A 34 -13.97 -18.18 11.87
N ILE A 35 -14.42 -19.23 12.57
CA ILE A 35 -13.72 -20.51 12.66
C ILE A 35 -13.71 -21.21 11.28
N ARG A 36 -12.54 -21.63 10.83
CA ARG A 36 -12.35 -22.40 9.59
C ARG A 36 -12.47 -23.90 9.90
N GLU A 37 -13.49 -24.58 9.37
CA GLU A 37 -13.63 -26.05 9.51
C GLU A 37 -12.68 -26.82 8.56
N ASP A 38 -12.34 -26.25 7.38
CA ASP A 38 -11.57 -26.89 6.30
C ASP A 38 -10.05 -26.59 6.33
N GLY A 39 -9.40 -26.63 7.49
CA GLY A 39 -7.96 -26.35 7.63
C GLY A 39 -7.18 -27.48 8.32
N PRO A 40 -5.91 -27.76 7.96
CA PRO A 40 -5.10 -28.73 8.67
C PRO A 40 -4.98 -28.34 10.15
N GLY A 41 -5.00 -29.33 11.06
CA GLY A 41 -5.35 -29.20 12.48
C GLY A 41 -4.67 -28.11 13.31
N GLY A 42 -3.52 -27.57 12.86
CA GLY A 42 -2.86 -26.39 13.45
C GLY A 42 -3.57 -25.04 13.21
N HIS A 43 -4.64 -24.98 12.41
CA HIS A 43 -5.41 -23.75 12.16
C HIS A 43 -6.53 -23.46 13.17
N LYS A 44 -6.83 -24.40 14.09
CA LYS A 44 -7.85 -24.18 15.15
C LYS A 44 -7.40 -23.14 16.19
N THR A 45 -6.10 -22.88 16.30
CA THR A 45 -5.48 -21.94 17.25
C THR A 45 -5.59 -20.47 16.85
N LYS A 46 -5.96 -20.15 15.60
CA LYS A 46 -6.12 -18.76 15.11
C LYS A 46 -7.56 -18.24 15.14
N ALA A 47 -8.50 -19.06 15.60
CA ALA A 47 -9.90 -18.70 15.73
C ALA A 47 -10.06 -17.55 16.75
N GLY A 48 -10.83 -16.52 16.39
CA GLY A 48 -11.10 -15.38 17.28
C GLY A 48 -10.01 -14.29 17.31
N THR A 49 -8.91 -14.42 16.56
CA THR A 49 -7.94 -13.33 16.42
C THR A 49 -8.60 -12.13 15.71
N PRO A 50 -8.52 -10.91 16.26
CA PRO A 50 -9.01 -9.72 15.59
C PRO A 50 -8.38 -9.54 14.21
N THR A 51 -9.21 -9.28 13.20
CA THR A 51 -8.78 -8.98 11.83
C THR A 51 -8.83 -7.47 11.58
N MET A 52 -8.33 -6.99 10.43
CA MET A 52 -8.23 -5.54 10.07
C MET A 52 -7.06 -4.76 10.66
N GLY A 53 -5.97 -5.42 11.06
CA GLY A 53 -4.75 -4.73 11.53
C GLY A 53 -4.18 -3.71 10.52
N GLY A 54 -4.42 -3.92 9.22
CA GLY A 54 -4.03 -3.00 8.16
C GLY A 54 -4.58 -1.57 8.30
N ILE A 55 -5.68 -1.36 9.04
CA ILE A 55 -6.22 -0.02 9.32
C ILE A 55 -5.18 0.84 10.03
N ALA A 56 -4.52 0.30 11.06
CA ALA A 56 -3.53 1.04 11.84
C ALA A 56 -2.29 1.39 10.99
N VAL A 57 -1.90 0.50 10.07
CA VAL A 57 -0.75 0.71 9.17
C VAL A 57 -1.06 1.78 8.13
N VAL A 58 -2.22 1.73 7.48
CA VAL A 58 -2.64 2.72 6.48
C VAL A 58 -2.90 4.09 7.12
N ALA A 59 -3.52 4.13 8.29
CA ALA A 59 -3.70 5.36 9.04
C ALA A 59 -2.35 5.93 9.51
N GLY A 60 -1.44 5.07 9.99
CA GLY A 60 -0.10 5.45 10.41
C GLY A 60 0.71 6.04 9.26
N SER A 61 0.70 5.42 8.08
CA SER A 61 1.41 5.96 6.91
C SER A 61 0.81 7.27 6.41
N ALA A 62 -0.53 7.40 6.36
CA ALA A 62 -1.19 8.62 5.92
C ALA A 62 -0.95 9.80 6.87
N ILE A 63 -1.08 9.58 8.18
CA ILE A 63 -0.82 10.61 9.19
C ILE A 63 0.66 10.99 9.18
N ALA A 64 1.57 10.00 9.07
CA ALA A 64 3.00 10.26 8.99
C ALA A 64 3.38 11.10 7.78
N TYR A 65 2.83 10.80 6.60
CA TYR A 65 3.05 11.58 5.38
C TYR A 65 2.61 13.04 5.55
N ILE A 66 1.42 13.27 6.12
CA ILE A 66 0.92 14.63 6.39
C ILE A 66 1.84 15.33 7.37
N ILE A 67 2.13 14.73 8.53
CA ILE A 67 2.87 15.44 9.59
C ILE A 67 4.34 15.65 9.20
N SER A 68 4.98 14.70 8.52
CA SER A 68 6.39 14.85 8.12
C SER A 68 6.61 16.02 7.19
N ASP A 69 5.63 16.30 6.33
CA ASP A 69 5.74 17.32 5.29
C ASP A 69 5.30 18.70 5.78
N LEU A 70 4.65 18.80 6.94
CA LEU A 70 4.54 20.08 7.67
C LEU A 70 5.92 20.62 8.11
N TYR A 71 6.92 19.75 8.26
CA TYR A 71 8.29 20.16 8.60
C TYR A 71 9.05 20.66 7.34
N ASN A 72 8.76 21.90 6.96
CA ASN A 72 9.36 22.59 5.81
C ASN A 72 9.18 21.82 4.49
N GLY A 73 8.18 20.94 4.36
CA GLY A 73 7.96 20.09 3.19
C GLY A 73 7.07 20.73 2.13
N ILE A 74 7.07 20.09 0.96
CA ILE A 74 6.19 20.41 -0.15
C ILE A 74 5.49 19.12 -0.52
N TYR A 75 4.17 19.15 -0.53
CA TYR A 75 3.37 18.02 -0.99
C TYR A 75 3.42 17.97 -2.51
N THR A 76 4.17 17.01 -3.05
CA THR A 76 4.19 16.77 -4.50
C THR A 76 2.89 16.10 -4.93
N ARG A 77 2.43 16.41 -6.15
CA ARG A 77 1.27 15.76 -6.77
C ARG A 77 1.49 14.26 -6.84
N SER A 78 2.69 13.84 -7.24
CA SER A 78 3.08 12.43 -7.27
C SER A 78 2.93 11.76 -5.90
N GLY A 79 3.44 12.38 -4.84
CA GLY A 79 3.32 11.87 -3.46
C GLY A 79 1.86 11.78 -3.00
N LEU A 80 1.05 12.81 -3.31
CA LEU A 80 -0.38 12.84 -3.01
C LEU A 80 -1.13 11.72 -3.73
N PHE A 81 -0.85 11.47 -5.01
CA PHE A 81 -1.50 10.42 -5.78
C PHE A 81 -1.13 9.02 -5.30
N VAL A 82 0.14 8.79 -4.93
CA VAL A 82 0.55 7.53 -4.27
C VAL A 82 -0.20 7.34 -2.95
N MET A 83 -0.30 8.37 -2.12
CA MET A 83 -1.04 8.28 -0.85
C MET A 83 -2.53 8.04 -1.06
N LEU A 84 -3.15 8.67 -2.05
CA LEU A 84 -4.53 8.39 -2.46
C LEU A 84 -4.71 6.95 -2.92
N ALA A 85 -3.75 6.39 -3.66
CA ALA A 85 -3.78 4.99 -4.08
C ALA A 85 -3.65 4.01 -2.89
N ILE A 86 -2.76 4.30 -1.94
CA ILE A 86 -2.59 3.51 -0.70
C ILE A 86 -3.87 3.52 0.12
N VAL A 87 -4.44 4.70 0.37
CA VAL A 87 -5.69 4.84 1.13
C VAL A 87 -6.87 4.20 0.37
N GLY A 88 -6.96 4.40 -0.94
CA GLY A 88 -8.01 3.81 -1.79
C GLY A 88 -7.98 2.28 -1.76
N SER A 89 -6.81 1.67 -1.96
CA SER A 89 -6.63 0.22 -1.84
C SER A 89 -6.91 -0.28 -0.41
N GLY A 90 -6.51 0.49 0.59
CA GLY A 90 -6.81 0.24 2.00
C GLY A 90 -8.31 0.21 2.29
N ILE A 91 -9.09 1.13 1.70
CA ILE A 91 -10.55 1.15 1.82
C ILE A 91 -11.18 -0.09 1.18
N VAL A 92 -10.72 -0.50 -0.01
CA VAL A 92 -11.19 -1.73 -0.65
C VAL A 92 -10.90 -2.96 0.22
N GLY A 93 -9.69 -3.04 0.78
CA GLY A 93 -9.30 -4.10 1.73
C GLY A 93 -10.12 -4.08 3.01
N PHE A 94 -10.38 -2.91 3.57
CA PHE A 94 -11.23 -2.73 4.75
C PHE A 94 -12.64 -3.26 4.49
N PHE A 95 -13.26 -2.93 3.35
CA PHE A 95 -14.58 -3.46 3.01
C PHE A 95 -14.58 -4.99 2.82
N ASP A 96 -13.50 -5.55 2.26
CA ASP A 96 -13.32 -7.01 2.15
C ASP A 96 -13.35 -7.67 3.53
N ASP A 97 -12.55 -7.16 4.47
CA ASP A 97 -12.44 -7.71 5.83
C ASP A 97 -13.69 -7.44 6.67
N TRP A 98 -14.32 -6.27 6.50
CA TRP A 98 -15.56 -5.92 7.18
C TRP A 98 -16.69 -6.84 6.81
N LEU A 99 -16.81 -7.22 5.53
CA LEU A 99 -17.83 -8.17 5.09
C LEU A 99 -17.57 -9.59 5.60
N LYS A 100 -16.31 -10.01 5.77
CA LYS A 100 -15.99 -11.33 6.38
C LYS A 100 -16.50 -11.39 7.83
N VAL A 101 -16.18 -10.36 8.60
CA VAL A 101 -16.59 -10.23 10.00
C VAL A 101 -18.11 -10.11 10.11
N ARG A 102 -18.72 -9.14 9.41
CA ARG A 102 -20.15 -8.84 9.53
C ARG A 102 -21.04 -10.03 9.19
N ASN A 103 -20.65 -10.80 8.17
CA ASN A 103 -21.43 -11.94 7.70
C ASN A 103 -21.01 -13.27 8.34
N ALA A 104 -20.10 -13.24 9.32
CA ALA A 104 -19.57 -14.42 10.02
C ALA A 104 -19.17 -15.56 9.08
N ARG A 105 -18.57 -15.23 7.93
CA ARG A 105 -18.18 -16.19 6.89
C ARG A 105 -16.82 -15.83 6.32
N ASN A 106 -16.14 -16.83 5.76
CA ASN A 106 -14.82 -16.67 5.16
C ASN A 106 -14.83 -15.93 3.80
N LEU A 107 -16.01 -15.52 3.33
CA LEU A 107 -16.22 -14.80 2.07
C LEU A 107 -16.34 -13.30 2.34
N GLY A 108 -15.37 -12.54 1.87
CA GLY A 108 -15.39 -11.07 1.88
C GLY A 108 -16.19 -10.49 0.71
N LEU A 109 -15.62 -9.47 0.06
CA LEU A 109 -16.17 -8.89 -1.16
C LEU A 109 -16.31 -9.96 -2.25
N ASN A 110 -17.33 -9.82 -3.09
CA ASN A 110 -17.40 -10.58 -4.33
C ASN A 110 -16.12 -10.31 -5.13
N LYS A 111 -15.48 -11.36 -5.66
CA LYS A 111 -14.25 -11.26 -6.48
C LYS A 111 -14.36 -10.15 -7.54
N LYS A 112 -15.51 -10.04 -8.21
CA LYS A 112 -15.78 -8.98 -9.19
C LYS A 112 -15.72 -7.59 -8.57
N MET A 113 -16.36 -7.38 -7.42
CA MET A 113 -16.37 -6.09 -6.73
C MET A 113 -14.99 -5.71 -6.19
N LYS A 114 -14.23 -6.67 -5.65
CA LYS A 114 -12.86 -6.43 -5.17
C LYS A 114 -11.95 -6.01 -6.33
N VAL A 115 -12.01 -6.73 -7.45
CA VAL A 115 -11.23 -6.40 -8.65
C VAL A 115 -11.65 -5.05 -9.23
N ILE A 116 -12.96 -4.76 -9.35
CA ILE A 116 -13.43 -3.45 -9.83
C ILE A 116 -12.94 -2.33 -8.92
N GLY A 117 -13.03 -2.48 -7.59
CA GLY A 117 -12.53 -1.48 -6.65
C GLY A 117 -11.03 -1.21 -6.80
N LEU A 118 -10.22 -2.28 -6.91
CA LEU A 118 -8.78 -2.13 -7.15
C LEU A 118 -8.47 -1.53 -8.52
N LEU A 119 -9.24 -1.88 -9.56
CA LEU A 119 -9.09 -1.28 -10.89
C LEU A 119 -9.41 0.21 -10.88
N VAL A 120 -10.47 0.65 -10.18
CA VAL A 120 -10.80 2.06 -10.03
C VAL A 120 -9.64 2.82 -9.37
N VAL A 121 -9.06 2.27 -8.31
CA VAL A 121 -7.89 2.87 -7.65
C VAL A 121 -6.68 2.90 -8.58
N ALA A 122 -6.41 1.79 -9.27
CA ALA A 122 -5.23 1.63 -10.11
C ALA A 122 -5.27 2.52 -11.36
N PHE A 123 -6.40 2.55 -12.08
CA PHE A 123 -6.61 3.46 -13.21
C PHE A 123 -6.69 4.91 -12.75
N GLY A 124 -7.34 5.19 -11.62
CA GLY A 124 -7.39 6.53 -11.04
C GLY A 124 -5.99 7.08 -10.77
N PHE A 125 -5.13 6.29 -10.10
CA PHE A 125 -3.72 6.63 -9.89
C PHE A 125 -3.00 6.90 -11.21
N ALA A 126 -3.08 5.96 -12.16
CA ALA A 126 -2.33 6.06 -13.39
C ALA A 126 -2.74 7.25 -14.26
N ILE A 127 -4.04 7.51 -14.39
CA ILE A 127 -4.57 8.68 -15.10
C ILE A 127 -4.14 9.97 -14.43
N LEU A 128 -4.18 10.04 -13.09
CA LEU A 128 -3.75 11.22 -12.35
C LEU A 128 -2.26 11.52 -12.56
N MET A 129 -1.40 10.50 -12.51
CA MET A 129 0.04 10.65 -12.80
C MET A 129 0.26 11.20 -14.21
N VAL A 130 -0.31 10.57 -15.23
CA VAL A 130 -0.12 10.99 -16.63
C VAL A 130 -0.69 12.37 -16.93
N SER A 131 -1.77 12.77 -16.25
CA SER A 131 -2.48 14.02 -16.58
C SER A 131 -1.98 15.23 -15.79
N PHE A 132 -1.38 15.02 -14.61
CA PHE A 132 -1.08 16.10 -13.67
C PHE A 132 0.37 16.11 -13.18
N THR A 133 1.22 15.17 -13.61
CA THR A 133 2.65 15.15 -13.27
C THR A 133 3.49 14.91 -14.52
N ASP A 134 4.79 15.17 -14.45
CA ASP A 134 5.76 14.91 -15.52
C ASP A 134 6.30 13.47 -15.46
N VAL A 135 5.39 12.49 -15.34
CA VAL A 135 5.79 11.08 -15.27
C VAL A 135 6.27 10.60 -16.64
N HIS A 136 7.45 9.98 -16.68
CA HIS A 136 7.93 9.32 -17.90
C HIS A 136 7.08 8.09 -18.23
N THR A 137 6.64 7.98 -19.49
CA THR A 137 5.86 6.83 -19.99
C THR A 137 6.71 5.67 -20.50
N GLU A 138 8.03 5.79 -20.35
CA GLU A 138 9.00 4.82 -20.79
C GLU A 138 9.23 3.72 -19.75
N VAL A 139 9.27 2.48 -20.21
CA VAL A 139 9.72 1.34 -19.40
C VAL A 139 11.18 1.10 -19.70
N SER A 140 12.03 1.60 -18.82
CA SER A 140 13.48 1.39 -18.85
C SER A 140 13.88 0.02 -18.32
N PHE A 141 14.89 -0.62 -18.91
CA PHE A 141 15.41 -1.89 -18.41
C PHE A 141 16.18 -1.72 -17.08
N THR A 142 17.01 -0.69 -16.96
CA THR A 142 17.79 -0.41 -15.73
C THR A 142 17.84 1.06 -15.33
N ARG A 143 17.95 1.98 -16.30
CA ARG A 143 18.10 3.43 -16.10
C ARG A 143 17.44 4.24 -17.23
N TRP A 144 17.26 5.53 -17.02
CA TRP A 144 16.64 6.44 -17.99
C TRP A 144 17.37 6.46 -19.35
N ASP A 145 18.69 6.29 -19.36
CA ASP A 145 19.55 6.25 -20.56
C ASP A 145 19.75 4.83 -21.13
N SER A 146 19.13 3.82 -20.52
CA SER A 146 19.21 2.43 -20.95
C SER A 146 18.19 2.12 -22.04
N LEU A 147 18.25 0.90 -22.62
CA LEU A 147 17.22 0.44 -23.54
C LEU A 147 15.83 0.60 -22.90
N SER A 148 15.02 1.51 -23.45
CA SER A 148 13.68 1.82 -22.99
C SER A 148 12.65 1.51 -24.08
N ILE A 149 11.44 1.18 -23.63
CA ILE A 149 10.27 1.04 -24.51
C ILE A 149 9.29 2.13 -24.09
N ASP A 150 9.04 3.09 -24.98
CA ASP A 150 7.97 4.07 -24.77
C ASP A 150 6.61 3.42 -25.00
N LEU A 151 5.80 3.36 -23.94
CA LEU A 151 4.44 2.83 -24.01
C LEU A 151 3.41 3.92 -24.33
N GLY A 152 3.83 5.19 -24.31
CA GLY A 152 2.95 6.35 -24.33
C GLY A 152 1.96 6.42 -23.15
N PRO A 153 1.16 7.49 -23.07
CA PRO A 153 0.20 7.72 -21.98
C PRO A 153 -0.76 6.55 -21.73
N VAL A 154 -1.33 5.99 -22.80
CA VAL A 154 -2.34 4.91 -22.70
C VAL A 154 -1.69 3.59 -22.32
N GLY A 155 -0.58 3.22 -22.96
CA GLY A 155 0.12 1.97 -22.66
C GLY A 155 0.68 1.96 -21.24
N TRP A 156 1.28 3.08 -20.81
CA TRP A 156 1.76 3.25 -19.44
C TRP A 156 0.62 3.17 -18.42
N THR A 157 -0.55 3.76 -18.72
CA THR A 157 -1.73 3.68 -17.85
C THR A 157 -2.18 2.23 -17.64
N LEU A 158 -2.28 1.45 -18.73
CA LEU A 158 -2.64 0.03 -18.67
C LEU A 158 -1.59 -0.78 -17.90
N TRP A 159 -0.31 -0.48 -18.11
CA TRP A 159 0.81 -1.14 -17.46
C TRP A 159 0.84 -0.88 -15.94
N ALA A 160 0.73 0.38 -15.53
CA ALA A 160 0.65 0.76 -14.12
C ALA A 160 -0.57 0.11 -13.44
N ALA A 161 -1.73 0.13 -14.09
CA ALA A 161 -2.94 -0.49 -13.55
C ALA A 161 -2.78 -2.00 -13.36
N PHE A 162 -2.16 -2.68 -14.33
CA PHE A 162 -1.83 -4.10 -14.25
C PHE A 162 -0.89 -4.40 -13.07
N ILE A 163 0.19 -3.65 -12.91
CA ILE A 163 1.16 -3.86 -11.81
C ILE A 163 0.47 -3.67 -10.45
N ILE A 164 -0.31 -2.60 -10.27
CA ILE A 164 -0.99 -2.34 -8.99
C ILE A 164 -1.97 -3.48 -8.65
N LEU A 165 -2.74 -3.94 -9.63
CA LEU A 165 -3.66 -5.07 -9.44
C LEU A 165 -2.90 -6.36 -9.14
N ALA A 166 -1.84 -6.66 -9.89
CA ALA A 166 -1.02 -7.86 -9.71
C ALA A 166 -0.38 -7.88 -8.31
N MET A 167 0.24 -6.78 -7.89
CA MET A 167 0.89 -6.67 -6.57
C MET A 167 -0.11 -6.75 -5.42
N SER A 168 -1.28 -6.11 -5.55
CA SER A 168 -2.34 -6.18 -4.53
C SER A 168 -2.81 -7.62 -4.32
N ASN A 169 -2.94 -8.41 -5.40
CA ASN A 169 -3.30 -9.82 -5.31
C ASN A 169 -2.14 -10.69 -4.82
N ALA A 170 -0.90 -10.42 -5.24
CA ALA A 170 0.29 -11.17 -4.83
C ALA A 170 0.56 -11.04 -3.32
N VAL A 171 0.47 -9.83 -2.77
CA VAL A 171 0.62 -9.59 -1.33
C VAL A 171 -0.53 -10.23 -0.55
N ASN A 172 -1.77 -10.13 -1.05
CA ASN A 172 -2.93 -10.78 -0.42
C ASN A 172 -2.82 -12.32 -0.42
N LEU A 173 -2.20 -12.92 -1.44
CA LEU A 173 -1.93 -14.36 -1.50
C LEU A 173 -0.81 -14.78 -0.52
N THR A 174 0.17 -13.90 -0.31
CA THR A 174 1.29 -14.10 0.62
C THR A 174 0.84 -14.02 2.09
N ASP A 175 -0.24 -13.28 2.35
CA ASP A 175 -0.83 -13.07 3.68
C ASP A 175 -1.65 -14.28 4.16
N GLY A 176 -0.96 -15.39 4.41
CA GLY A 176 -1.55 -16.65 4.91
C GLY A 176 -0.85 -17.26 6.12
N LEU A 177 0.34 -16.74 6.48
CA LEU A 177 1.15 -17.17 7.61
C LEU A 177 1.50 -15.97 8.49
N ASP A 178 1.64 -16.18 9.80
CA ASP A 178 1.84 -15.08 10.75
C ASP A 178 3.14 -14.35 10.44
N GLY A 179 3.03 -13.07 10.12
CA GLY A 179 4.19 -12.21 9.82
C GLY A 179 4.82 -12.40 8.44
N LEU A 180 4.33 -13.32 7.59
CA LEU A 180 4.95 -13.56 6.28
C LEU A 180 4.80 -12.35 5.35
N ALA A 181 3.57 -11.85 5.16
CA ALA A 181 3.32 -10.68 4.32
C ALA A 181 3.93 -9.39 4.91
N ALA A 182 3.84 -9.20 6.23
CA ALA A 182 4.43 -8.04 6.89
C ALA A 182 5.96 -8.05 6.82
N GLY A 183 6.60 -9.21 7.05
CA GLY A 183 8.04 -9.39 6.99
C GLY A 183 8.59 -9.19 5.57
N SER A 184 7.98 -9.81 4.56
CA SER A 184 8.39 -9.61 3.16
C SER A 184 8.17 -8.16 2.70
N SER A 185 7.06 -7.54 3.08
CA SER A 185 6.79 -6.13 2.76
C SER A 185 7.80 -5.19 3.42
N THR A 186 8.25 -5.49 4.64
CA THR A 186 9.28 -4.68 5.33
C THR A 186 10.59 -4.66 4.53
N LEU A 187 11.02 -5.81 3.99
CA LEU A 187 12.21 -5.89 3.14
C LEU A 187 12.03 -5.09 1.85
N SER A 188 10.90 -5.24 1.16
CA SER A 188 10.59 -4.52 -0.09
C SER A 188 10.53 -3.01 0.11
N PHE A 189 9.82 -2.53 1.14
CA PHE A 189 9.73 -1.10 1.43
C PHE A 189 11.05 -0.51 1.89
N SER A 190 11.88 -1.27 2.61
CA SER A 190 13.24 -0.83 2.98
C SER A 190 14.10 -0.65 1.72
N ALA A 191 14.04 -1.59 0.78
CA ALA A 191 14.75 -1.47 -0.50
C ALA A 191 14.27 -0.25 -1.29
N PHE A 192 12.95 -0.04 -1.42
CA PHE A 192 12.41 1.16 -2.09
C PHE A 192 12.80 2.45 -1.37
N THR A 193 12.83 2.48 -0.04
CA THR A 193 13.28 3.65 0.73
C THR A 193 14.73 4.00 0.40
N VAL A 194 15.62 3.00 0.35
CA VAL A 194 17.03 3.20 -0.03
C VAL A 194 17.14 3.69 -1.47
N ILE A 195 16.43 3.06 -2.41
CA ILE A 195 16.43 3.46 -3.82
C ILE A 195 15.93 4.90 -3.99
N SER A 196 14.78 5.24 -3.42
CA SER A 196 14.20 6.59 -3.51
C SER A 196 15.11 7.64 -2.84
N PHE A 197 15.69 7.33 -1.68
CA PHE A 197 16.63 8.25 -1.04
C PHE A 197 17.90 8.43 -1.86
N TRP A 198 18.43 7.35 -2.45
CA TRP A 198 19.61 7.39 -3.30
C TRP A 198 19.35 8.23 -4.56
N ALA A 199 18.23 8.00 -5.23
CA ALA A 199 17.83 8.75 -6.42
C ALA A 199 17.63 10.24 -6.12
N PHE A 200 16.93 10.57 -5.02
CA PHE A 200 16.76 11.96 -4.56
C PHE A 200 18.09 12.66 -4.28
N ARG A 201 19.14 11.93 -3.86
CA ARG A 201 20.46 12.50 -3.59
C ARG A 201 21.35 12.62 -4.83
N HIS A 202 21.00 11.97 -5.94
CA HIS A 202 21.80 11.92 -7.17
C HIS A 202 20.92 12.21 -8.40
N PRO A 203 20.28 13.39 -8.49
CA PRO A 203 19.34 13.70 -9.56
C PRO A 203 19.99 13.59 -10.95
N GLU A 204 21.26 13.98 -11.11
CA GLU A 204 21.99 13.90 -12.38
C GLU A 204 22.17 12.47 -12.91
N ILE A 205 22.10 11.45 -12.05
CA ILE A 205 22.21 10.04 -12.47
C ILE A 205 20.85 9.50 -12.92
N TYR A 206 19.76 10.04 -12.37
CA TYR A 206 18.40 9.51 -12.52
C TYR A 206 17.49 10.41 -13.38
N ASP A 207 18.02 11.50 -13.92
CA ASP A 207 17.30 12.50 -14.71
C ASP A 207 16.04 13.01 -13.98
N LEU A 208 16.17 13.21 -12.66
CA LEU A 208 15.10 13.70 -11.80
C LEU A 208 15.12 15.23 -11.74
N ASP A 209 14.98 15.89 -12.89
CA ASP A 209 14.94 17.36 -12.98
C ASP A 209 13.74 17.95 -12.21
N HIS A 210 12.72 17.13 -11.95
CA HIS A 210 11.41 17.49 -11.39
C HIS A 210 11.07 16.76 -10.09
N ALA A 211 12.04 16.57 -9.18
CA ALA A 211 11.82 15.84 -7.92
C ALA A 211 10.75 16.47 -6.98
N LEU A 212 10.21 17.64 -7.32
CA LEU A 212 9.17 18.36 -6.57
C LEU A 212 7.89 18.60 -7.39
N ASP A 213 7.71 17.82 -8.47
CA ASP A 213 6.86 18.06 -9.66
C ASP A 213 7.53 18.99 -10.69
#